data_AF-A0A376DRA1-F1
#
_entry.id   AF-A0A376DRA1-F1
#
_cell.length_a   1.000
_cell.length_b   1.000
_cell.length_c   1.000
_cell.angle_alpha   90.00
_cell.angle_beta   90.00
_cell.angle_gamma   90.00
#
_symmetry.space_group_name_H-M   'P 1'
#
loop_
_entity.id
_entity.type
_entity.pdbx_description
1 polymer ?
#
loop_
_entity_poly.entity_id
_entity_poly.type
_entity_poly.pdbx_seq_one_letter_code
_entity_poly.pdbx_strand_id
1 'polypeptide(L)'
;MATPKKKPTEKFVKDIRQNTRRIFTAEQKILIVMEGLRAETSVAELCRNHNIAQSQFYAWNKEFMEAGKKRLNGDIAREATSDEVSDLKKENARLKEIVADLVVRYDIVKKSLDRLD
;
A
#
# COMPACT_ATOMS: atom_id res chain seq x y z
N MET A 1 -43.85 23.29 -33.35
CA MET A 1 -42.46 23.42 -32.87
C MET A 1 -42.48 23.38 -31.35
N ALA A 2 -41.98 22.31 -30.74
CA ALA A 2 -41.90 22.20 -29.28
C ALA A 2 -40.66 22.97 -28.79
N THR A 3 -40.86 23.93 -27.89
CA THR A 3 -39.74 24.66 -27.27
C THR A 3 -39.00 23.76 -26.27
N PRO A 4 -37.65 23.78 -26.22
CA PRO A 4 -36.91 22.94 -25.30
C PRO A 4 -37.14 23.41 -23.86
N LYS A 5 -37.63 22.53 -22.98
CA LYS A 5 -37.79 22.80 -21.55
C LYS A 5 -36.42 23.19 -20.95
N LYS A 6 -36.29 24.44 -20.50
CA LYS A 6 -35.11 24.93 -19.75
C LYS A 6 -34.87 23.98 -18.57
N LYS A 7 -33.65 23.46 -18.44
CA LYS A 7 -33.28 22.62 -17.28
C LYS A 7 -33.60 23.39 -15.97
N PRO A 8 -34.11 22.72 -14.92
CA PRO A 8 -34.45 23.38 -13.66
C PRO A 8 -33.25 24.12 -13.07
N THR A 9 -33.46 25.34 -12.57
CA THR A 9 -32.42 26.20 -11.96
C THR A 9 -31.65 25.49 -10.86
N GLU A 10 -32.31 24.61 -10.10
CA GLU A 10 -31.68 23.78 -9.07
C GLU A 10 -30.58 22.86 -9.61
N LYS A 11 -30.77 22.27 -10.81
CA LYS A 11 -29.76 21.40 -11.42
C LYS A 11 -28.52 22.21 -11.80
N PHE A 12 -28.71 23.40 -12.39
CA PHE A 12 -27.60 24.29 -12.72
C PHE A 12 -26.80 24.73 -11.48
N VAL A 13 -27.46 25.10 -10.40
CA VAL A 13 -26.77 25.49 -9.15
C VAL A 13 -25.99 24.31 -8.55
N LYS A 14 -26.55 23.09 -8.62
CA LYS A 14 -25.88 21.88 -8.18
C LYS A 14 -24.63 21.59 -9.02
N ASP A 15 -24.75 21.69 -10.33
CA ASP A 15 -23.65 21.45 -11.27
C ASP A 15 -22.51 22.46 -11.04
N ILE A 16 -22.82 23.75 -10.85
CA ILE A 16 -21.83 24.77 -10.51
C ILE A 16 -21.13 24.43 -9.19
N ARG A 17 -21.87 24.11 -8.13
CA ARG A 17 -21.28 23.73 -6.83
C ARG A 17 -20.37 22.52 -6.94
N GLN A 18 -20.73 21.54 -7.77
CA GLN A 18 -19.92 20.34 -7.98
C GLN A 18 -18.65 20.64 -8.78
N ASN A 19 -18.76 21.47 -9.81
CA ASN A 19 -17.64 21.80 -10.70
C ASN A 19 -16.64 22.79 -10.06
N THR A 20 -17.12 23.69 -9.19
CA THR A 20 -16.28 24.65 -8.45
C THR A 20 -15.81 24.11 -7.09
N ARG A 21 -16.07 22.83 -6.79
CA ARG A 21 -15.61 22.22 -5.53
C ARG A 21 -14.08 22.19 -5.51
N ARG A 22 -13.48 22.76 -4.47
CA ARG A 22 -12.03 22.75 -4.26
C ARG A 22 -11.50 21.31 -4.21
N ILE A 23 -10.47 21.04 -5.01
CA ILE A 23 -9.76 19.76 -5.02
C ILE A 23 -8.46 19.95 -4.23
N PHE A 24 -8.23 19.09 -3.25
CA PHE A 24 -7.00 19.08 -2.45
C PHE A 24 -6.04 18.02 -2.99
N THR A 25 -4.78 18.41 -3.21
CA THR A 25 -3.70 17.46 -3.56
C THR A 25 -3.39 16.55 -2.37
N ALA A 26 -2.70 15.44 -2.62
CA ALA A 26 -2.26 14.54 -1.54
C ALA A 26 -1.36 15.28 -0.53
N GLU A 27 -0.43 16.11 -1.01
CA GLU A 27 0.47 16.90 -0.17
C GLU A 27 -0.29 17.89 0.72
N GLN A 28 -1.30 18.58 0.17
CA GLN A 28 -2.13 19.50 0.94
C GLN A 28 -2.90 18.77 2.04
N LYS A 29 -3.48 17.61 1.74
CA LYS A 29 -4.17 16.79 2.75
C LYS A 29 -3.21 16.37 3.87
N ILE A 30 -2.00 15.95 3.51
CA ILE A 30 -0.96 15.55 4.48
C ILE A 30 -0.58 16.72 5.38
N LEU A 31 -0.33 17.91 4.81
CA LEU A 31 0.00 19.10 5.61
C LEU A 31 -1.08 19.44 6.63
N ILE A 32 -2.35 19.42 6.21
CA ILE A 32 -3.49 19.69 7.10
C ILE A 32 -3.61 18.63 8.21
N VAL A 33 -3.45 17.34 7.86
CA VAL A 33 -3.47 16.25 8.85
C VAL A 33 -2.34 16.42 9.86
N MET A 34 -1.12 16.71 9.41
CA MET A 34 0.04 16.92 10.28
C MET A 34 -0.13 18.14 11.19
N GLU A 35 -0.70 19.23 10.70
CA GLU A 35 -1.06 20.40 11.52
C GLU A 35 -2.06 20.03 12.63
N GLY A 36 -3.10 19.26 12.30
CA GLY A 36 -4.05 18.75 13.29
C GLY A 36 -3.42 17.82 14.33
N LEU A 37 -2.41 17.02 13.95
CA LEU A 37 -1.68 16.14 14.86
C LEU A 37 -0.76 16.90 15.82
N ARG A 38 -0.27 18.09 15.45
CA ARG A 38 0.50 18.94 16.37
C ARG A 38 -0.34 19.46 17.54
N ALA A 39 -1.67 19.46 17.41
CA ALA A 39 -2.63 19.89 18.43
C ALA A 39 -2.42 21.34 18.95
N GLU A 40 -1.82 22.20 18.13
CA GLU A 40 -1.61 23.63 18.43
C GLU A 40 -2.91 24.44 18.36
N THR A 41 -3.82 24.05 17.45
CA THR A 41 -5.15 24.63 17.30
C THR A 41 -6.22 23.54 17.41
N SER A 42 -7.44 23.93 17.77
CA SER A 42 -8.56 22.98 17.80
C SER A 42 -8.86 22.47 16.38
N VAL A 43 -9.29 21.21 16.24
CA VAL A 43 -9.69 20.65 14.93
C VAL A 43 -10.79 21.50 14.27
N ALA A 44 -11.66 22.11 15.08
CA ALA A 44 -12.70 23.00 14.57
C ALA A 44 -12.14 24.27 13.92
N GLU A 45 -11.11 24.85 14.51
CA GLU A 45 -10.42 26.05 14.01
C GLU A 45 -9.57 25.72 12.77
N LEU A 46 -8.81 24.62 12.81
CA LEU A 46 -8.08 24.09 11.66
C LEU A 46 -9.01 23.91 10.45
N CYS A 47 -10.18 23.29 10.65
CA CYS A 47 -11.13 23.05 9.57
C CYS A 47 -11.70 24.35 8.99
N ARG A 48 -11.91 25.40 9.81
CA ARG A 48 -12.34 26.72 9.34
C ARG A 48 -11.24 27.39 8.50
N ASN A 49 -9.99 27.35 8.97
CA ASN A 49 -8.84 27.96 8.29
C ASN A 49 -8.60 27.32 6.90
N HIS A 50 -8.74 26.00 6.80
CA HIS A 50 -8.57 25.27 5.55
C HIS A 50 -9.85 25.17 4.71
N ASN A 51 -10.97 25.70 5.22
CA ASN A 51 -12.29 25.68 4.59
C ASN A 51 -12.75 24.25 4.22
N ILE A 52 -12.62 23.33 5.18
CA ILE A 52 -13.00 21.92 5.09
C ILE A 52 -14.02 21.55 6.18
N ALA A 53 -14.77 20.47 5.96
CA ALA A 53 -15.60 19.90 7.01
C ALA A 53 -14.76 19.04 7.97
N GLN A 54 -15.12 19.02 9.26
CA GLN A 54 -14.44 18.15 10.24
C GLN A 54 -14.50 16.67 9.85
N SER A 55 -15.62 16.21 9.26
CA SER A 55 -15.74 14.85 8.74
C SER A 55 -14.70 14.53 7.66
N GLN A 56 -14.35 15.50 6.82
CA GLN A 56 -13.33 15.36 5.80
C GLN A 56 -11.93 15.28 6.41
N PHE A 57 -11.64 16.11 7.43
CA PHE A 57 -10.39 16.01 8.19
C PHE A 57 -10.24 14.64 8.84
N TYR A 58 -11.24 14.16 9.57
CA TYR A 58 -11.15 12.87 10.25
C TYR A 58 -11.03 11.69 9.28
N ALA A 59 -11.66 11.76 8.11
CA ALA A 59 -11.47 10.77 7.05
C ALA A 59 -10.01 10.72 6.58
N TRP A 60 -9.42 11.89 6.28
CA TRP A 60 -8.01 11.96 5.86
C TRP A 60 -7.05 11.54 6.96
N ASN A 61 -7.30 11.95 8.21
CA ASN A 61 -6.49 11.56 9.36
C ASN A 61 -6.49 10.03 9.55
N LYS A 62 -7.67 9.41 9.44
CA LYS A 62 -7.80 7.95 9.50
C LYS A 62 -7.02 7.26 8.38
N GLU A 63 -7.23 7.66 7.13
CA GLU A 63 -6.53 7.10 5.97
C GLU A 63 -5.01 7.23 6.11
N PHE A 64 -4.52 8.39 6.55
CA PHE A 64 -3.11 8.66 6.77
C PHE A 64 -2.50 7.73 7.83
N MET A 65 -3.17 7.60 8.98
CA MET A 65 -2.70 6.75 10.09
C MET A 65 -2.74 5.26 9.73
N GLU A 66 -3.80 4.81 9.05
CA GLU A 66 -3.92 3.41 8.61
C GLU A 66 -2.84 3.05 7.58
N ALA A 67 -2.59 3.92 6.61
CA ALA A 67 -1.53 3.74 5.62
C ALA A 67 -0.14 3.71 6.27
N GLY A 68 0.12 4.62 7.21
CA GLY A 68 1.36 4.65 7.99
C GLY A 68 1.57 3.36 8.79
N LYS A 69 0.55 2.93 9.55
CA LYS A 69 0.59 1.68 10.32
C LYS A 69 0.83 0.46 9.43
N LYS A 70 0.14 0.38 8.29
CA LYS A 70 0.30 -0.73 7.34
C LYS A 70 1.71 -0.78 6.77
N ARG A 71 2.31 0.36 6.43
CA ARG A 71 3.68 0.42 5.92
C ARG A 71 4.67 -0.06 6.97
N LEU A 72 4.60 0.46 8.19
CA LEU A 72 5.50 0.09 9.27
C LEU A 72 5.40 -1.40 9.62
N ASN A 73 4.19 -1.95 9.68
CA ASN A 73 3.99 -3.39 9.88
C ASN A 73 4.53 -4.24 8.71
N GLY A 74 4.39 -3.74 7.47
CA GLY A 74 4.93 -4.41 6.28
C GLY A 74 6.45 -4.42 6.24
N ASP A 75 7.10 -3.34 6.69
CA ASP A 75 8.55 -3.27 6.76
C ASP A 75 9.10 -4.20 7.85
N ILE A 76 8.43 -4.31 9.00
CA ILE A 76 8.74 -5.33 10.03
C ILE A 76 8.64 -6.75 9.45
N ALA A 77 7.60 -7.06 8.68
CA ALA A 77 7.44 -8.38 8.06
C ALA A 77 8.52 -8.66 6.99
N ARG A 78 8.96 -7.66 6.23
CA ARG A 78 10.03 -7.80 5.23
C ARG A 78 11.39 -7.99 5.87
N GLU A 79 11.71 -7.24 6.92
CA GLU A 79 12.95 -7.40 7.68
C GLU A 79 13.02 -8.80 8.31
N ALA A 80 11.94 -9.24 8.96
CA ALA A 80 11.87 -10.57 9.57
C ALA A 80 12.03 -11.72 8.55
N THR A 81 11.50 -11.56 7.32
CA THR A 81 11.58 -12.60 6.29
C THR A 81 12.87 -12.56 5.48
N SER A 82 13.57 -11.42 5.43
CA SER A 82 14.79 -11.29 4.62
C SER A 82 15.91 -12.22 5.07
N ASP A 83 16.15 -12.31 6.37
CA ASP A 83 17.22 -13.14 6.94
C ASP A 83 16.91 -14.63 6.80
N GLU A 84 15.67 -15.03 7.15
CA GLU A 84 15.19 -16.40 6.99
C GLU A 84 15.23 -16.84 5.51
N VAL A 85 14.82 -15.98 4.58
CA VAL A 85 14.89 -16.27 3.13
C VAL A 85 16.33 -16.39 2.64
N SER A 86 17.25 -15.58 3.18
CA SER A 86 18.68 -15.66 2.85
C SER A 86 19.27 -17.01 3.28
N ASP A 87 18.99 -17.43 4.50
CA ASP A 87 19.50 -18.68 5.05
C ASP A 87 18.85 -19.91 4.40
N LEU A 88 17.54 -19.87 4.13
CA LEU A 88 16.86 -20.90 3.34
C LEU A 88 17.46 -21.04 1.93
N LYS A 89 17.85 -19.93 1.28
CA LYS A 89 18.51 -19.98 -0.03
C LYS A 89 19.89 -20.65 0.04
N LYS A 90 20.68 -20.36 1.08
CA LYS A 90 21.99 -21.00 1.30
C LYS A 90 21.83 -22.51 1.52
N GLU A 91 20.91 -22.89 2.40
CA GLU A 91 20.67 -24.31 2.69
C GLU A 91 20.13 -25.04 1.45
N ASN A 92 19.25 -24.42 0.68
CA ASN A 92 18.76 -25.00 -0.58
C ASN A 92 19.90 -25.23 -1.60
N ALA A 93 20.86 -24.29 -1.70
CA ALA A 93 22.03 -24.43 -2.56
C ALA A 93 22.91 -25.61 -2.09
N ARG A 94 23.19 -25.70 -0.79
CA ARG A 94 23.95 -26.81 -0.20
C ARG A 94 23.27 -28.16 -0.42
N LEU A 95 21.96 -28.25 -0.20
CA LEU A 95 21.20 -29.48 -0.42
C LEU A 95 21.23 -29.91 -1.88
N LYS A 96 21.12 -28.98 -2.83
CA LYS A 96 21.25 -29.27 -4.27
C LYS A 96 22.62 -29.85 -4.63
N GLU A 97 23.69 -29.30 -4.06
CA GLU A 97 25.05 -29.80 -4.29
C GLU A 97 25.21 -31.24 -3.78
N ILE A 98 24.75 -31.52 -2.55
CA ILE A 98 24.79 -32.86 -1.97
C ILE A 98 23.97 -33.85 -2.81
N VAL A 99 22.78 -33.46 -3.25
CA VAL A 99 21.94 -34.31 -4.10
C VAL A 99 22.64 -34.59 -5.44
N ALA A 100 23.29 -33.60 -6.06
CA ALA A 100 24.02 -33.81 -7.30
C ALA A 100 25.18 -34.79 -7.13
N ASP A 101 25.98 -34.66 -6.06
CA ASP A 101 27.07 -35.61 -5.75
C ASP A 101 26.53 -37.03 -5.50
N LEU A 102 25.45 -37.17 -4.74
CA LEU A 102 24.80 -38.46 -4.50
C LEU A 102 24.29 -39.11 -5.79
N VAL A 103 23.69 -38.33 -6.70
CA VAL A 103 23.20 -38.83 -8.00
C VAL A 103 24.37 -39.35 -8.85
N VAL A 104 25.49 -38.64 -8.90
CA VAL A 104 26.69 -39.09 -9.63
C VAL A 104 27.21 -40.40 -9.05
N ARG A 105 27.30 -40.50 -7.71
CA ARG A 105 27.76 -41.74 -7.05
C ARG A 105 26.79 -42.90 -7.30
N TYR A 106 25.50 -42.65 -7.24
CA TYR A 106 24.47 -43.65 -7.53
C TYR A 106 24.61 -44.18 -8.96
N ASP A 107 24.79 -43.30 -9.95
CA ASP A 107 24.97 -43.70 -11.35
C ASP A 107 26.24 -44.53 -11.57
N ILE A 108 27.35 -44.19 -10.90
CA ILE A 108 28.59 -44.97 -10.95
C ILE A 108 28.38 -46.37 -10.39
N VAL A 109 27.78 -46.48 -9.20
CA VAL A 109 27.53 -47.76 -8.54
C VAL A 109 26.59 -48.62 -9.39
N LYS A 110 25.50 -48.03 -9.88
CA LYS A 110 24.54 -48.72 -10.76
C LYS A 110 25.22 -49.30 -12.00
N LYS A 111 25.99 -48.48 -12.73
CA LYS A 111 26.75 -48.94 -13.91
C LYS A 111 27.79 -50.01 -13.60
N SER A 112 28.38 -50.00 -12.40
CA SER A 112 29.34 -51.02 -12.00
C SER A 112 28.66 -52.36 -11.72
N LEU A 113 27.46 -52.34 -11.14
CA LEU A 113 26.65 -53.53 -10.91
C LEU A 113 26.17 -54.13 -12.23
N ASP A 114 25.67 -53.30 -13.15
CA ASP A 114 25.22 -53.72 -14.49
C ASP A 114 26.35 -54.37 -15.33
N ARG A 115 27.62 -54.19 -14.96
CA ARG A 115 28.78 -54.81 -15.64
C ARG A 115 29.21 -56.14 -15.02
N LEU A 116 28.67 -56.48 -13.84
CA LEU A 116 28.96 -57.72 -13.12
C LEU A 116 27.95 -58.83 -13.43
N ASP A 117 26.79 -58.47 -13.99
CA ASP A 117 25.80 -59.36 -14.60
C ASP A 117 26.07 -59.59 -16.11
#